data_AF-A0A430A071-F1
#
_entry.id   AF-A0A430A071-F1
#
_cell.length_a   1.000
_cell.length_b   1.000
_cell.length_c   1.000
_cell.angle_alpha   90.00
_cell.angle_beta   90.00
_cell.angle_gamma   90.00
#
_symmetry.space_group_name_H-M   'P 1'
#
loop_
_entity.id
_entity.type
_entity.pdbx_description
1 polymer ?
#
loop_
_entity_poly.entity_id
_entity_poly.type
_entity_poly.pdbx_seq_one_letter_code
_entity_poly.pdbx_strand_id
1 'polypeptide(L)'
;MKKKRIRFTCIQNNHQGGIFLGMLLLLILLSTLYLFLIEGSIARQKFYRDMENYYQAMCLIALAEQRAEVQQDKLVQKSAVVYNIGKIEMKQLDTEGIVQITATLNNDFVIMKKIRINSQE
;
A
#
# COMPACT_ATOMS: atom_id res chain seq x y z
N MET A 1 46.00 -7.38 74.68
CA MET A 1 44.91 -6.90 73.78
C MET A 1 45.10 -7.50 72.39
N LYS A 2 44.19 -8.37 71.93
CA LYS A 2 44.29 -9.03 70.61
C LYS A 2 43.72 -8.09 69.53
N LYS A 3 44.56 -7.61 68.61
CA LYS A 3 44.12 -6.82 67.45
C LYS A 3 43.27 -7.70 66.52
N LYS A 4 41.97 -7.41 66.43
CA LYS A 4 41.03 -8.03 65.48
C LYS A 4 41.33 -7.44 64.10
N ARG A 5 41.93 -8.21 63.20
CA ARG A 5 42.09 -7.82 61.78
C ARG A 5 40.74 -8.00 61.09
N ILE A 6 40.11 -6.89 60.72
CA ILE A 6 38.95 -6.89 59.83
C ILE A 6 39.47 -7.30 58.45
N ARG A 7 39.08 -8.51 57.99
CA ARG A 7 39.31 -8.89 56.60
C ARG A 7 38.34 -8.10 55.74
N PHE A 8 38.85 -7.15 54.98
CA PHE A 8 38.14 -6.62 53.84
C PHE A 8 38.07 -7.74 52.80
N THR A 9 36.92 -8.41 52.72
CA THR A 9 36.59 -9.23 51.56
C THR A 9 36.56 -8.31 50.35
N CYS A 10 37.59 -8.43 49.51
CA CYS A 10 37.61 -7.88 48.16
C CYS A 10 36.32 -8.32 47.46
N ILE A 11 35.46 -7.36 47.12
CA ILE A 11 34.30 -7.60 46.25
C ILE A 11 34.89 -8.02 44.91
N GLN A 12 34.84 -9.32 44.61
CA GLN A 12 35.23 -9.84 43.32
C GLN A 12 34.39 -9.16 42.24
N ASN A 13 35.09 -8.59 41.26
CA ASN A 13 34.53 -7.87 40.12
C ASN A 13 33.36 -8.62 39.48
N ASN A 14 32.19 -7.97 39.49
CA ASN A 14 30.94 -8.50 38.93
C ASN A 14 30.91 -8.32 37.40
N HIS A 15 31.95 -8.82 36.71
CA HIS A 15 32.13 -8.69 35.26
C HIS A 15 31.05 -9.39 34.45
N GLN A 16 30.43 -10.43 35.01
CA GLN A 16 29.36 -11.17 34.35
C GLN A 16 28.11 -10.30 34.15
N GLY A 17 27.70 -9.51 35.15
CA GLY A 17 26.53 -8.63 35.04
C GLY A 17 26.68 -7.54 33.97
N GLY A 18 27.89 -7.01 33.79
CA GLY A 18 28.18 -6.02 32.74
C GLY A 18 28.11 -6.61 31.32
N ILE A 19 28.62 -7.83 31.13
CA ILE A 19 28.58 -8.53 29.83
C ILE A 19 27.14 -8.90 29.45
N PHE A 20 26.36 -9.45 30.39
CA PHE A 20 24.96 -9.80 30.14
C PHE A 20 24.10 -8.58 29.84
N LEU A 21 24.31 -7.46 30.55
CA LEU A 21 23.61 -6.21 30.29
C LEU A 21 23.95 -5.65 28.90
N GLY A 22 25.23 -5.70 28.50
CA GLY A 22 25.68 -5.28 27.17
C GLY A 22 25.06 -6.11 26.05
N MET A 23 25.03 -7.44 26.20
CA MET A 23 24.36 -8.32 25.23
C MET A 23 22.85 -8.05 25.16
N LEU A 24 22.19 -7.83 26.30
CA LEU A 24 20.76 -7.55 26.34
C LEU A 24 20.43 -6.24 25.59
N LEU A 25 21.20 -5.17 25.83
CA LEU A 25 21.03 -3.89 25.13
C LEU A 25 21.26 -4.02 23.62
N LEU A 26 22.27 -4.79 23.21
CA LEU A 26 22.53 -5.07 21.80
C LEU A 26 21.36 -5.81 21.14
N LEU A 27 20.80 -6.83 21.81
CA LEU A 27 19.65 -7.59 21.31
C LEU A 27 18.41 -6.71 21.17
N ILE A 28 18.16 -5.82 22.14
CA ILE A 28 17.05 -4.86 22.06
C ILE A 28 17.24 -3.92 20.87
N LEU A 29 18.44 -3.36 20.68
CA LEU A 29 18.75 -2.47 19.56
C LEU A 29 18.56 -3.17 18.20
N LEU A 30 19.05 -4.40 18.06
CA LEU A 30 18.88 -5.19 16.83
C LEU A 30 17.40 -5.50 16.57
N SER A 31 16.65 -5.83 17.63
CA SER A 31 15.22 -6.14 17.51
C SER A 31 14.40 -4.93 17.10
N THR A 32 14.67 -3.74 17.67
CA THR A 32 13.96 -2.51 17.30
C THR A 32 14.30 -2.07 15.87
N LEU A 33 15.56 -2.19 15.46
CA LEU A 33 15.97 -1.88 14.09
C LEU A 33 15.35 -2.84 13.08
N TYR A 34 15.27 -4.13 13.41
CA TYR A 34 14.61 -5.14 12.59
C TYR A 34 13.11 -4.87 12.43
N LEU A 35 12.41 -4.55 13.52
CA LEU A 35 10.99 -4.18 13.48
C LEU A 35 10.75 -2.95 12.59
N PHE A 36 11.57 -1.91 12.73
CA PHE A 36 11.47 -0.71 11.91
C PHE A 36 11.66 -1.00 10.41
N LEU A 37 12.62 -1.86 10.06
CA LEU A 37 12.86 -2.27 8.69
C LEU A 37 11.69 -3.08 8.12
N ILE A 38 11.11 -4.00 8.91
CA ILE A 38 9.95 -4.78 8.48
C ILE A 38 8.76 -3.88 8.23
N GLU A 39 8.38 -3.03 9.18
CA GLU A 39 7.23 -2.12 9.04
C GLU A 39 7.42 -1.20 7.83
N GLY A 40 8.61 -0.64 7.66
CA GLY A 40 8.96 0.16 6.49
C GLY A 40 8.83 -0.62 5.18
N SER A 41 9.25 -1.89 5.15
CA SER A 41 9.13 -2.74 3.97
C SER A 41 7.67 -3.08 3.63
N ILE A 42 6.85 -3.41 4.64
CA ILE A 42 5.43 -3.74 4.47
C ILE A 42 4.66 -2.52 3.97
N ALA A 43 4.93 -1.35 4.56
CA ALA A 43 4.32 -0.10 4.13
C ALA A 43 4.66 0.23 2.68
N ARG A 44 5.93 0.05 2.27
CA ARG A 44 6.36 0.25 0.88
C ARG A 44 5.72 -0.76 -0.07
N GLN A 45 5.70 -2.05 0.28
CA GLN A 45 5.07 -3.07 -0.56
C GLN A 45 3.59 -2.79 -0.76
N LYS A 46 2.88 -2.40 0.30
CA LYS A 46 1.48 -1.98 0.22
C LYS A 46 1.33 -0.78 -0.71
N PHE A 47 2.15 0.26 -0.54
CA PHE A 47 2.14 1.43 -1.42
C PHE A 47 2.38 1.07 -2.90
N TYR A 48 3.38 0.24 -3.20
CA TYR A 48 3.63 -0.19 -4.57
C TYR A 48 2.49 -1.00 -5.17
N ARG A 49 1.85 -1.87 -4.37
CA ARG A 49 0.67 -2.63 -4.79
C ARG A 49 -0.53 -1.74 -5.08
N ASP A 50 -0.79 -0.78 -4.20
CA ASP A 50 -1.87 0.20 -4.38
C ASP A 50 -1.61 1.10 -5.61
N MET A 51 -0.35 1.49 -5.82
CA MET A 51 0.09 2.24 -6.99
C MET A 51 -0.07 1.45 -8.29
N GLU A 52 0.32 0.17 -8.30
CA GLU A 52 0.13 -0.72 -9.44
C GLU A 52 -1.36 -0.88 -9.79
N ASN A 53 -2.21 -1.13 -8.78
CA ASN A 53 -3.66 -1.21 -8.96
C ASN A 53 -4.24 0.09 -9.53
N TYR A 54 -3.78 1.24 -9.02
CA TYR A 54 -4.21 2.54 -9.53
C TYR A 54 -3.91 2.70 -11.02
N TYR A 55 -2.68 2.38 -11.46
CA TYR A 55 -2.31 2.50 -12.87
C TYR A 55 -3.04 1.49 -13.76
N GLN A 56 -3.22 0.25 -13.31
CA GLN A 56 -4.00 -0.75 -14.06
C GLN A 56 -5.44 -0.29 -14.27
N ALA A 57 -6.09 0.24 -13.24
CA ALA A 57 -7.44 0.79 -13.33
C ALA A 57 -7.50 2.03 -14.25
N MET A 58 -6.48 2.90 -14.22
CA MET A 58 -6.38 4.04 -15.14
C MET A 58 -6.19 3.62 -16.60
N CYS A 59 -5.39 2.57 -16.86
CA CYS A 59 -5.25 2.01 -18.21
C CYS A 59 -6.58 1.46 -18.73
N LEU A 60 -7.35 0.77 -17.89
CA LEU A 60 -8.70 0.34 -18.23
C LEU A 60 -9.59 1.53 -18.61
N ILE A 61 -9.60 2.58 -17.79
CA ILE A 61 -10.39 3.79 -18.08
C ILE A 61 -9.95 4.42 -19.41
N ALA A 62 -8.66 4.55 -19.67
CA ALA A 62 -8.15 5.09 -20.93
C ALA A 62 -8.57 4.24 -22.16
N LEU A 63 -8.56 2.91 -22.04
CA LEU A 63 -9.06 2.02 -23.08
C LEU A 63 -10.57 2.19 -23.31
N ALA A 64 -11.33 2.43 -22.25
CA ALA A 64 -12.76 2.72 -22.35
C ALA A 64 -13.03 4.08 -23.00
N GLU A 65 -12.26 5.11 -22.65
CA GLU A 65 -12.30 6.44 -23.28
C GLU A 65 -12.02 6.35 -24.77
N GLN A 66 -10.92 5.69 -25.16
CA GLN A 66 -10.57 5.50 -26.57
C GLN A 66 -11.66 4.73 -27.34
N ARG A 67 -12.28 3.73 -26.72
CA ARG A 67 -13.38 2.99 -27.34
C ARG A 67 -14.66 3.83 -27.47
N ALA A 68 -14.97 4.65 -26.47
CA ALA A 68 -16.10 5.57 -26.50
C ALA A 68 -15.92 6.65 -27.59
N GLU A 69 -14.69 7.14 -27.79
CA GLU A 69 -14.36 8.07 -28.89
C GLU A 69 -14.44 7.42 -30.27
N VAL A 70 -14.05 6.15 -30.42
CA VAL A 70 -14.08 5.43 -31.71
C VAL A 70 -15.49 4.95 -32.09
N GLN A 71 -16.38 4.77 -31.11
CA GLN A 71 -17.76 4.28 -31.33
C GLN A 71 -18.84 5.35 -31.06
N GLN A 72 -18.57 6.62 -31.42
CA GLN A 72 -19.46 7.77 -31.24
C GLN A 72 -20.96 7.51 -31.56
N ASP A 73 -21.29 6.54 -32.42
CA ASP A 73 -22.67 6.22 -32.83
C ASP A 73 -23.43 5.21 -31.95
N LYS A 74 -22.80 4.49 -31.01
CA LYS A 74 -23.49 3.49 -30.17
C LYS A 74 -22.96 3.47 -28.74
N LEU A 75 -23.15 4.57 -28.01
CA LEU A 75 -23.17 4.57 -26.55
C LEU A 75 -24.41 3.80 -26.06
N VAL A 76 -24.38 2.47 -26.21
CA VAL A 76 -25.39 1.59 -25.63
C VAL A 76 -25.23 1.67 -24.12
N GLN A 77 -26.16 2.39 -23.51
CA GLN A 77 -26.37 2.49 -22.07
C GLN A 77 -26.23 1.08 -21.46
N LYS A 78 -25.26 0.90 -20.56
CA LYS A 78 -24.92 -0.36 -19.86
C LYS A 78 -24.10 -1.39 -20.67
N SER A 79 -23.02 -0.98 -21.31
CA SER A 79 -21.97 -1.92 -21.71
C SER A 79 -21.00 -2.16 -20.55
N ALA A 80 -21.05 -3.36 -19.97
CA ALA A 80 -19.98 -3.86 -19.11
C ALA A 80 -18.97 -4.57 -20.00
N VAL A 81 -17.74 -4.07 -20.07
CA VAL A 81 -16.65 -4.73 -20.81
C VAL A 81 -15.75 -5.41 -19.81
N VAL A 82 -15.63 -6.72 -19.93
CA VAL A 82 -14.75 -7.53 -19.07
C VAL A 82 -13.41 -7.71 -19.78
N TYR A 83 -12.34 -7.32 -19.10
CA TYR A 83 -10.95 -7.54 -19.47
C TYR A 83 -10.35 -8.58 -18.52
N ASN A 84 -9.23 -9.19 -18.91
CA ASN A 84 -8.54 -10.17 -18.05
C ASN A 84 -8.13 -9.58 -16.69
N ILE A 85 -7.86 -8.27 -16.64
CA ILE A 85 -7.41 -7.57 -15.43
C ILE A 85 -8.56 -6.97 -14.59
N GLY A 86 -9.79 -6.95 -15.12
CA GLY A 86 -10.93 -6.34 -14.44
C GLY A 86 -12.08 -6.02 -15.39
N LYS A 87 -13.14 -5.44 -14.84
CA LYS A 87 -14.33 -5.01 -15.58
C LYS A 87 -14.44 -3.50 -15.62
N ILE A 88 -15.01 -3.00 -16.71
CA ILE A 88 -15.36 -1.59 -16.87
C ILE A 88 -16.86 -1.50 -17.10
N GLU A 89 -17.51 -0.62 -16.34
CA GLU A 89 -18.91 -0.31 -16.46
C GLU A 89 -19.07 1.15 -16.85
N MET A 90 -19.77 1.41 -17.95
CA MET A 90 -20.08 2.77 -18.40
C MET A 90 -21.56 3.06 -18.15
N LYS A 91 -21.83 4.09 -17.34
CA LYS A 91 -23.17 4.55 -17.01
C LYS A 91 -23.31 6.02 -17.36
N GLN A 92 -24.25 6.34 -18.26
CA GLN A 92 -24.65 7.71 -18.50
C GLN A 92 -25.44 8.22 -17.28
N LEU A 93 -25.00 9.35 -16.73
CA LEU A 93 -25.60 9.94 -15.53
C LEU A 93 -26.71 10.95 -15.86
N ASP A 94 -26.57 11.70 -16.95
CA ASP A 94 -27.50 12.78 -17.32
C ASP A 94 -27.75 12.86 -18.83
N THR A 95 -28.85 13.54 -19.19
CA THR A 95 -29.18 13.98 -20.55
C THR A 95 -28.15 14.94 -21.16
N GLU A 96 -27.27 15.52 -20.35
CA GLU A 96 -26.18 16.44 -20.78
C GLU A 96 -24.92 15.73 -21.31
N GLY A 97 -24.96 14.40 -21.51
CA GLY A 97 -23.83 13.65 -22.08
C GLY A 97 -22.70 13.33 -21.08
N ILE A 98 -22.97 13.42 -19.77
CA ILE A 98 -22.01 12.99 -18.73
C ILE A 98 -22.04 11.47 -18.60
N VAL A 99 -20.88 10.84 -18.81
CA VAL A 99 -20.68 9.40 -18.65
C VAL A 99 -19.77 9.13 -17.46
N GLN A 100 -20.24 8.27 -16.55
CA GLN A 100 -19.44 7.71 -15.49
C GLN A 100 -18.83 6.39 -15.97
N ILE A 101 -17.50 6.34 -15.97
CA ILE A 101 -16.72 5.13 -16.20
C ILE A 101 -16.29 4.62 -14.83
N THR A 102 -16.73 3.42 -14.48
CA THR A 102 -16.29 2.70 -13.29
C THR A 102 -15.41 1.54 -13.72
N ALA A 103 -14.14 1.54 -13.32
CA ALA A 103 -13.24 0.41 -13.48
C ALA A 103 -13.14 -0.35 -12.15
N THR A 104 -13.33 -1.67 -12.21
CA THR A 104 -13.20 -2.58 -11.08
C THR A 104 -12.20 -3.67 -11.44
N LEU A 105 -11.07 -3.72 -10.75
CA LEU A 105 -10.06 -4.77 -10.92
C LEU A 105 -10.50 -6.08 -10.23
N ASN A 106 -9.85 -7.18 -10.57
CA ASN A 106 -10.14 -8.51 -9.99
C ASN A 106 -9.86 -8.60 -8.48
N ASN A 107 -9.12 -7.65 -7.92
CA ASN A 107 -8.80 -7.54 -6.50
C ASN A 107 -9.72 -6.56 -5.76
N ASP A 108 -10.92 -6.33 -6.30
CA ASP A 108 -11.95 -5.43 -5.75
C ASP A 108 -11.55 -3.95 -5.68
N PHE A 109 -10.43 -3.56 -6.28
CA PHE A 109 -10.05 -2.16 -6.38
C PHE A 109 -10.93 -1.43 -7.41
N VAL A 110 -11.57 -0.33 -6.99
CA VAL A 110 -12.53 0.42 -7.79
C VAL A 110 -12.07 1.87 -7.98
N ILE A 111 -12.03 2.33 -9.23
CA ILE A 111 -11.89 3.75 -9.58
C ILE A 111 -13.09 4.18 -10.41
N MET A 112 -13.58 5.38 -10.13
CA MET A 112 -14.65 6.00 -10.89
C MET A 112 -14.16 7.33 -11.48
N LYS A 113 -14.39 7.52 -12.77
CA LYS A 113 -14.10 8.78 -13.47
C LYS A 113 -15.36 9.25 -14.19
N LYS A 114 -15.67 10.54 -14.06
CA LYS A 114 -16.74 11.17 -14.83
C LYS A 114 -16.11 11.91 -16.00
N ILE A 115 -16.59 11.63 -17.20
CA ILE A 115 -16.20 12.33 -18.42
C ILE A 115 -17.43 12.98 -19.04
N ARG A 116 -17.26 14.17 -19.61
CA ARG A 116 -18.28 14.83 -20.41
C ARG A 116 -17.96 14.52 -21.87
N ILE A 117 -18.83 13.78 -22.54
CA ILE A 117 -18.71 13.57 -23.98
C ILE A 117 -19.37 14.79 -24.63
N ASN A 118 -18.56 15.80 -24.97
CA ASN A 118 -19.06 16.85 -25.85
C ASN A 118 -19.24 16.23 -27.23
N SER A 119 -20.48 16.01 -27.63
CA SER A 119 -20.86 15.91 -29.04
C SER A 119 -20.43 17.22 -29.70
N GLN A 120 -19.23 17.28 -30.27
CA GLN A 120 -18.85 18.38 -31.15
C GLN A 120 -19.56 18.15 -32.49
N GLU A 121 -20.52 19.03 -32.77
CA GLU A 121 -21.07 19.31 -34.11
C GLU A 121 -19.97 19.69 -35.10
#